data_AF-A0A445M2R8-F1
#
_entry.id   AF-A0A445M2R8-F1
#
_cell.length_a   1.000
_cell.length_b   1.000
_cell.length_c   1.000
_cell.angle_alpha   90.00
_cell.angle_beta   90.00
_cell.angle_gamma   90.00
#
_symmetry.space_group_name_H-M   'P 1'
#
loop_
_entity.id
_entity.type
_entity.pdbx_description
1 polymer ?
#
loop_
_entity_poly.entity_id
_entity_poly.type
_entity_poly.pdbx_seq_one_letter_code
_entity_poly.pdbx_strand_id
1 'polypeptide(L)'
;METSIPSHSLSRLGTLSEQPEKSQELVRDVSITIGRHVSPLKVEENICKFAKKGLTPSHIGVILHDSHGIAQVKSVTGSKILRILKAHRLAPEISKDLYHLIKKVVYIRKHLERNKKDKDSKFKLILVESRIHRLAHYYKKTKKLPPVWKYESTTANISCRLE
;
A
#
# COMPACT_ATOMS: atom_id res chain seq x y z
N MET A 1 9.76 -38.66 38.80
CA MET A 1 8.86 -39.07 37.71
C MET A 1 7.48 -38.55 38.08
N GLU A 2 7.20 -37.30 37.72
CA GLU A 2 6.01 -36.57 38.16
C GLU A 2 4.76 -36.98 37.35
N THR A 3 3.81 -37.51 38.10
CA THR A 3 2.34 -37.38 38.07
C THR A 3 1.60 -37.02 36.77
N SER A 4 0.65 -37.90 36.47
CA SER A 4 -0.52 -37.74 35.61
C SER A 4 -1.44 -36.59 36.08
N ILE A 5 -1.98 -35.80 35.14
CA ILE A 5 -3.15 -34.93 35.32
C ILE A 5 -4.11 -35.12 34.13
N PRO A 6 -5.45 -35.13 34.36
CA PRO A 6 -6.46 -35.67 33.44
C PRO A 6 -7.09 -34.62 32.51
N SER A 7 -7.81 -35.15 31.52
CA SER A 7 -8.69 -34.44 30.58
C SER A 7 -9.81 -33.65 31.25
N HIS A 8 -10.06 -32.42 30.80
CA HIS A 8 -11.39 -31.79 30.86
C HIS A 8 -11.71 -31.05 29.55
N SER A 9 -12.96 -31.22 29.17
CA SER A 9 -13.60 -30.92 27.91
C SER A 9 -14.13 -29.49 27.77
N LEU A 10 -14.33 -29.09 26.50
CA LEU A 10 -15.32 -28.12 25.98
C LEU A 10 -15.19 -26.65 26.40
N SER A 11 -14.93 -25.78 25.41
CA SER A 11 -15.99 -24.94 24.84
C SER A 11 -15.48 -24.04 23.70
N ARG A 12 -16.22 -24.10 22.60
CA ARG A 12 -16.40 -23.10 21.55
C ARG A 12 -16.57 -21.71 22.16
N LEU A 13 -15.95 -20.68 21.58
CA LEU A 13 -16.54 -19.35 21.23
C LEU A 13 -15.44 -18.35 20.85
N GLY A 14 -15.71 -17.53 19.83
CA GLY A 14 -15.06 -16.23 19.67
C GLY A 14 -14.12 -16.08 18.47
N THR A 15 -14.68 -15.98 17.27
CA THR A 15 -14.09 -15.13 16.23
C THR A 15 -13.97 -13.70 16.78
N LEU A 16 -12.79 -13.31 17.22
CA LEU A 16 -12.49 -11.91 17.52
C LEU A 16 -11.59 -11.38 16.41
N SER A 17 -12.26 -10.85 15.40
CA SER A 17 -11.81 -9.65 14.70
C SER A 17 -11.29 -8.67 15.75
N GLU A 18 -9.97 -8.54 15.89
CA GLU A 18 -9.37 -7.39 16.58
C GLU A 18 -9.70 -6.14 15.78
N GLN A 19 -10.81 -5.50 16.16
CA GLN A 19 -11.02 -4.08 15.93
C GLN A 19 -10.08 -3.34 16.88
N PRO A 20 -9.16 -2.48 16.43
CA PRO A 20 -8.51 -1.56 17.34
C PRO A 20 -9.47 -0.38 17.57
N GLU A 21 -10.41 -0.56 18.50
CA GLU A 21 -11.11 0.54 19.17
C GLU A 21 -10.32 0.98 20.41
N LYS A 22 -9.48 2.00 20.25
CA LYS A 22 -9.22 3.04 21.27
C LYS A 22 -8.26 4.07 20.71
N SER A 23 -8.81 5.16 20.20
CA SER A 23 -8.16 6.48 20.12
C SER A 23 -9.23 7.53 19.82
N GLN A 24 -10.33 7.50 20.59
CA GLN A 24 -11.07 8.72 20.85
C GLN A 24 -10.41 9.34 22.08
N GLU A 25 -9.43 10.21 21.85
CA GLU A 25 -9.25 11.39 22.69
C GLU A 25 -8.40 12.42 21.96
N LEU A 26 -9.08 13.52 21.63
CA LEU A 26 -8.58 14.90 21.58
C LEU A 26 -7.36 15.19 20.71
N VAL A 27 -7.62 15.70 19.51
CA VAL A 27 -7.39 17.14 19.26
C VAL A 27 -8.46 17.65 18.31
N ARG A 28 -9.47 18.27 18.92
CA ARG A 28 -10.23 19.35 18.31
C ARG A 28 -9.32 20.58 18.28
N ASP A 29 -8.31 20.57 17.43
CA ASP A 29 -7.45 21.70 17.06
C ASP A 29 -6.85 21.28 15.71
N VAL A 30 -7.39 21.66 14.56
CA VAL A 30 -7.56 23.03 14.10
C VAL A 30 -8.81 23.06 13.22
N SER A 31 -9.87 23.70 13.72
CA SER A 31 -10.86 24.26 12.81
C SER A 31 -10.17 25.37 12.01
N ILE A 32 -10.43 25.41 10.69
CA ILE A 32 -10.20 26.52 9.76
C ILE A 32 -8.88 26.48 8.97
N THR A 33 -8.97 25.94 7.76
CA THR A 33 -8.68 26.72 6.54
C THR A 33 -9.68 26.26 5.49
N ILE A 34 -10.35 27.20 4.84
CA ILE A 34 -11.48 27.11 3.89
C ILE A 34 -12.82 26.59 4.42
N GLY A 35 -13.74 27.54 4.64
CA GLY A 35 -15.12 27.39 5.08
C GLY A 35 -16.00 26.61 4.11
N ARG A 36 -15.86 25.28 4.14
CA ARG A 36 -16.81 24.35 3.55
C ARG A 36 -16.93 23.19 4.52
N HIS A 37 -18.12 22.99 5.10
CA HIS A 37 -18.43 21.79 5.89
C HIS A 37 -18.35 20.57 4.97
N VAL A 38 -17.15 20.03 4.78
CA VAL A 38 -16.94 18.79 4.06
C VAL A 38 -17.13 17.65 5.04
N SER A 39 -18.25 16.94 4.91
CA SER A 39 -18.51 15.74 5.70
C SER A 39 -17.42 14.68 5.42
N PRO A 40 -16.84 14.04 6.44
CA PRO A 40 -15.81 13.03 6.26
C PRO A 40 -16.31 11.84 5.42
N LEU A 41 -17.59 11.51 5.53
CA LEU A 41 -18.26 10.48 4.71
C LEU A 41 -18.19 10.81 3.22
N LYS A 42 -18.33 12.10 2.88
CA LYS A 42 -18.28 12.53 1.48
C LYS A 42 -16.90 12.37 0.86
N VAL A 43 -15.87 12.58 1.68
CA VAL A 43 -14.46 12.41 1.26
C VAL A 43 -14.18 10.94 1.00
N GLU A 44 -14.64 10.04 1.87
CA GLU A 44 -14.48 8.59 1.69
C GLU A 44 -15.17 8.07 0.43
N GLU A 45 -16.40 8.52 0.16
CA GLU A 45 -17.11 8.20 -1.09
C GLU A 45 -16.32 8.64 -2.32
N ASN A 46 -15.78 9.85 -2.32
CA ASN A 46 -15.00 10.38 -3.43
C ASN A 46 -13.70 9.60 -3.63
N ILE A 47 -13.00 9.25 -2.54
CA ILE A 47 -11.81 8.38 -2.58
C ILE A 47 -12.16 7.03 -3.20
N CYS A 48 -13.27 6.41 -2.79
CA CYS A 48 -13.72 5.13 -3.34
C CYS A 48 -14.05 5.23 -4.84
N LYS A 49 -14.73 6.30 -5.26
CA LYS A 49 -15.00 6.57 -6.70
C LYS A 49 -13.72 6.71 -7.51
N PHE A 50 -12.72 7.44 -7.01
CA PHE A 50 -11.44 7.61 -7.70
C PHE A 50 -10.60 6.33 -7.72
N ALA A 51 -10.67 5.52 -6.67
CA ALA A 51 -10.01 4.21 -6.63
C ALA A 51 -10.62 3.22 -7.63
N LYS A 52 -11.96 3.22 -7.80
CA LYS A 52 -12.64 2.43 -8.84
C LYS A 52 -12.24 2.83 -10.25
N LYS A 53 -11.84 4.08 -10.47
CA LYS A 53 -11.25 4.56 -11.74
C LYS A 53 -9.81 4.09 -11.94
N GLY A 54 -9.22 3.37 -11.00
CA GLY A 54 -7.84 2.87 -11.07
C GLY A 54 -6.77 3.92 -10.74
N LEU A 55 -7.15 5.06 -10.14
CA LEU A 55 -6.20 6.12 -9.82
C LEU A 55 -5.34 5.73 -8.61
N THR A 56 -4.05 6.08 -8.68
CA THR A 56 -3.14 5.77 -7.56
C THR A 56 -3.45 6.66 -6.35
N PRO A 57 -3.28 6.17 -5.11
CA PRO A 57 -3.59 6.92 -3.89
C PRO A 57 -2.92 8.31 -3.81
N SER A 58 -1.69 8.45 -4.32
CA SER A 58 -1.01 9.74 -4.39
C SER A 58 -1.70 10.70 -5.37
N HIS A 59 -2.17 10.19 -6.51
CA HIS A 59 -2.86 10.99 -7.51
C HIS A 59 -4.27 11.40 -7.05
N ILE A 60 -4.95 10.51 -6.31
CA ILE A 60 -6.21 10.83 -5.64
C ILE A 60 -6.01 12.02 -4.68
N GLY A 61 -4.91 12.02 -3.91
CA GLY A 61 -4.58 13.13 -3.02
C GLY A 61 -4.43 14.47 -3.75
N VAL A 62 -3.77 14.47 -4.92
CA VAL A 62 -3.62 15.67 -5.77
C VAL A 62 -4.97 16.16 -6.29
N ILE A 63 -5.84 15.26 -6.76
CA ILE A 63 -7.19 15.64 -7.24
C ILE A 63 -8.07 16.19 -6.11
N LEU A 64 -7.96 15.63 -4.90
CA LEU A 64 -8.68 16.13 -3.74
C LEU A 64 -8.18 17.50 -3.31
N HIS A 65 -6.89 17.77 -3.48
CA HIS A 65 -6.31 19.08 -3.26
C HIS A 65 -6.82 20.09 -4.29
N ASP A 66 -6.64 19.81 -5.58
CA ASP A 66 -6.87 20.79 -6.65
C ASP A 66 -8.36 21.00 -6.97
N SER A 67 -9.17 19.94 -6.93
CA SER A 67 -10.58 20.02 -7.31
C SER A 67 -11.52 20.20 -6.12
N HIS A 68 -11.15 19.69 -4.93
CA HIS A 68 -12.02 19.73 -3.74
C HIS A 68 -11.51 20.67 -2.65
N GLY A 69 -10.32 21.24 -2.79
CA GLY A 69 -9.72 22.13 -1.80
C GLY A 69 -9.30 21.43 -0.51
N ILE A 70 -9.13 20.10 -0.50
CA ILE A 70 -8.77 19.36 0.71
C ILE A 70 -7.24 19.27 0.78
N ALA A 71 -6.63 20.08 1.65
CA ALA A 71 -5.18 20.10 1.81
C ALA A 71 -4.61 18.74 2.25
N GLN A 72 -5.17 18.15 3.31
CA GLN A 72 -4.73 16.87 3.86
C GLN A 72 -5.93 16.00 4.24
N VAL A 73 -6.03 14.82 3.63
CA VAL A 73 -7.11 13.85 3.92
C VAL A 73 -7.06 13.38 5.38
N LYS A 74 -5.86 13.30 5.97
CA LYS A 74 -5.69 12.91 7.38
C LYS A 74 -6.36 13.90 8.33
N SER A 75 -6.39 15.18 8.00
CA SER A 75 -6.98 16.22 8.87
C SER A 75 -8.50 16.15 8.91
N VAL A 76 -9.14 15.71 7.82
CA VAL A 76 -10.61 15.64 7.71
C VAL A 76 -11.14 14.30 8.23
N THR A 77 -10.55 13.18 7.80
CA THR A 77 -11.05 11.82 8.09
C THR A 77 -10.28 11.14 9.23
N GLY A 78 -9.17 11.71 9.71
CA GLY A 78 -8.30 11.09 10.73
C GLY A 78 -7.42 9.94 10.21
N SER A 79 -7.77 9.35 9.06
CA SER A 79 -7.05 8.24 8.43
C SER A 79 -6.35 8.63 7.13
N LYS A 80 -5.24 7.95 6.81
CA LYS A 80 -4.56 8.10 5.50
C LYS A 80 -5.36 7.40 4.40
N ILE A 81 -5.27 7.90 3.17
CA ILE A 81 -5.94 7.34 1.97
C ILE A 81 -5.71 5.82 1.84
N LEU A 82 -4.47 5.35 2.02
CA LEU A 82 -4.16 3.91 1.96
C LEU A 82 -4.92 3.07 3.00
N ARG A 83 -5.20 3.61 4.18
CA ARG A 83 -5.92 2.91 5.25
C ARG A 83 -7.42 2.82 4.90
N ILE A 84 -7.98 3.90 4.37
CA ILE A 84 -9.36 3.95 3.87
C ILE A 84 -9.54 2.92 2.74
N LEU A 85 -8.63 2.88 1.77
CA LEU A 85 -8.68 1.91 0.67
C LEU A 85 -8.54 0.45 1.13
N LYS A 86 -7.75 0.19 2.18
CA LYS A 86 -7.63 -1.15 2.77
C LYS A 86 -8.93 -1.59 3.45
N ALA A 87 -9.60 -0.67 4.15
CA ALA A 87 -10.90 -0.95 4.78
C ALA A 87 -11.95 -1.33 3.73
N HIS A 88 -11.96 -0.66 2.58
CA HIS A 88 -12.86 -0.97 1.45
C HIS A 88 -12.37 -2.09 0.53
N ARG A 89 -11.28 -2.80 0.85
CA ARG A 89 -10.69 -3.88 0.01
C ARG A 89 -10.30 -3.45 -1.41
N LEU A 90 -10.14 -2.15 -1.66
CA LEU A 90 -9.69 -1.58 -2.93
C LEU A 90 -8.18 -1.27 -2.94
N ALA A 91 -7.46 -1.72 -1.91
CA ALA A 91 -6.04 -1.45 -1.79
C ALA A 91 -5.22 -2.37 -2.71
N PRO A 92 -4.19 -1.83 -3.38
CA PRO A 92 -3.25 -2.67 -4.12
C PRO A 92 -2.48 -3.57 -3.14
N GLU A 93 -2.40 -4.85 -3.46
CA GLU A 93 -1.67 -5.85 -2.66
C GLU A 93 -0.17 -5.59 -2.65
N ILE A 94 0.37 -5.18 -3.80
CA ILE A 94 1.76 -4.76 -3.91
C ILE A 94 1.87 -3.28 -3.54
N SER A 95 2.90 -2.95 -2.76
CA SER A 95 3.29 -1.56 -2.54
C SER A 95 3.51 -0.83 -3.86
N LYS A 96 2.94 0.37 -3.98
CA LYS A 96 3.12 1.27 -5.12
C LYS A 96 4.60 1.40 -5.52
N ASP A 97 5.48 1.51 -4.54
CA ASP A 97 6.91 1.75 -4.78
C ASP A 97 7.58 0.59 -5.54
N LEU A 98 7.26 -0.65 -5.16
CA LEU A 98 7.83 -1.84 -5.80
C LEU A 98 7.32 -1.99 -7.23
N TYR A 99 6.02 -1.74 -7.45
CA TYR A 99 5.41 -1.77 -8.77
C TYR A 99 6.07 -0.79 -9.76
N HIS A 100 6.32 0.46 -9.33
CA HIS A 100 6.91 1.48 -10.21
C HIS A 100 8.37 1.16 -10.56
N LEU A 101 9.14 0.58 -9.62
CA LEU A 101 10.51 0.16 -9.88
C LEU A 101 10.56 -0.99 -10.88
N ILE A 102 9.71 -2.00 -10.72
CA ILE A 102 9.63 -3.13 -11.67
C ILE A 102 9.21 -2.62 -13.06
N LYS A 103 8.20 -1.76 -13.13
CA LYS A 103 7.77 -1.14 -14.41
C LYS A 103 8.92 -0.38 -15.08
N LYS A 104 9.74 0.33 -14.31
CA LYS A 104 10.93 1.03 -14.82
C LYS A 104 11.99 0.05 -15.34
N VAL A 105 12.23 -1.07 -14.65
CA VAL A 105 13.16 -2.10 -15.12
C VAL A 105 12.71 -2.70 -16.44
N VAL A 106 11.43 -3.05 -16.57
CA VAL A 106 10.87 -3.57 -17.83
C VAL A 106 11.07 -2.58 -18.97
N TYR A 107 10.86 -1.30 -18.72
CA TYR A 107 11.10 -0.25 -19.72
C TYR A 107 12.57 -0.16 -20.14
N ILE A 108 13.50 -0.13 -19.18
CA ILE A 108 14.95 -0.06 -19.45
C ILE A 108 15.43 -1.30 -20.22
N ARG A 109 14.91 -2.50 -19.90
CA ARG A 109 15.24 -3.73 -20.64
C ARG A 109 14.81 -3.65 -22.10
N LYS A 110 13.57 -3.24 -22.37
CA LYS A 110 13.06 -3.01 -23.73
C LYS A 110 13.85 -1.94 -24.51
N HIS A 111 14.45 -0.98 -23.81
CA HIS A 111 15.35 0.00 -24.42
C HIS A 111 16.70 -0.63 -24.78
N LEU A 112 17.28 -1.41 -23.87
CA LEU A 112 18.57 -2.09 -24.05
C LEU A 112 18.54 -3.21 -25.10
N GLU A 113 17.40 -3.87 -25.30
CA GLU A 113 17.21 -4.87 -26.36
C GLU A 113 17.51 -4.27 -27.74
N ARG A 114 17.07 -3.02 -27.97
CA ARG A 114 17.34 -2.25 -29.19
C ARG A 114 18.71 -1.58 -29.16
N ASN A 115 19.14 -1.10 -27.98
CA ASN A 115 20.36 -0.31 -27.80
C ASN A 115 21.40 -1.06 -26.93
N LYS A 116 21.96 -2.15 -27.46
CA LYS A 116 22.88 -3.02 -26.70
C LYS A 116 24.20 -2.36 -26.27
N LYS A 117 24.60 -1.28 -26.93
CA LYS A 117 25.85 -0.54 -26.68
C LYS A 117 25.72 0.58 -25.62
N ASP A 118 24.50 0.91 -25.20
CA ASP A 118 24.26 1.96 -24.20
C ASP A 118 24.71 1.50 -22.81
N LYS A 119 25.86 2.03 -22.36
CA LYS A 119 26.47 1.71 -21.06
C LYS A 119 25.75 2.41 -19.90
N ASP A 120 25.22 3.61 -20.13
CA ASP A 120 24.54 4.40 -19.10
C ASP A 120 23.21 3.73 -18.71
N SER A 121 22.43 3.27 -19.69
CA SER A 121 21.21 2.52 -19.43
C SER A 121 21.45 1.18 -18.70
N LYS A 122 22.56 0.49 -19.00
CA LYS A 122 22.97 -0.72 -18.25
C LYS A 122 23.29 -0.41 -16.80
N PHE A 123 24.02 0.68 -16.55
CA PHE A 123 24.33 1.11 -15.19
C PHE A 123 23.05 1.49 -14.42
N LYS A 124 22.14 2.24 -15.06
CA LYS A 124 20.83 2.58 -14.48
C LYS A 124 19.99 1.34 -14.16
N LEU A 125 20.03 0.29 -14.99
CA LEU A 125 19.37 -0.98 -14.70
C LEU A 125 19.87 -1.59 -13.38
N ILE A 126 21.19 -1.68 -13.21
CA ILE A 126 21.83 -2.22 -12.00
C ILE A 126 21.42 -1.44 -10.75
N LEU A 127 21.39 -0.11 -10.83
CA LEU A 127 20.96 0.74 -9.70
C LEU A 127 19.50 0.48 -9.31
N VAL A 128 18.62 0.36 -10.29
CA VAL A 128 17.19 0.12 -10.03
C VAL A 128 16.96 -1.29 -9.49
N GLU A 129 17.61 -2.31 -10.04
CA GLU A 129 17.54 -3.69 -9.53
C GLU A 129 18.08 -3.78 -8.09
N SER A 130 19.20 -3.12 -7.80
CA SER A 130 19.75 -3.05 -6.44
C SER A 130 18.76 -2.41 -5.45
N ARG A 131 18.03 -1.37 -5.87
CA ARG A 131 16.97 -0.75 -5.06
C ARG A 131 15.80 -1.69 -4.81
N ILE A 132 15.40 -2.49 -5.81
CA ILE A 132 14.33 -3.49 -5.66
C ILE A 132 14.72 -4.52 -4.60
N HIS A 133 15.95 -5.05 -4.65
CA HIS A 133 16.42 -6.03 -3.66
C HIS A 133 16.41 -5.48 -2.23
N ARG A 134 16.85 -4.23 -2.04
CA ARG A 134 16.81 -3.56 -0.72
C ARG A 134 15.38 -3.40 -0.19
N LEU A 135 14.45 -2.95 -1.04
CA LEU A 135 13.05 -2.78 -0.65
C LEU A 135 12.37 -4.11 -0.37
N ALA A 136 12.64 -5.14 -1.18
CA ALA A 136 12.12 -6.48 -0.97
C ALA A 136 12.55 -7.03 0.40
N HIS A 137 13.84 -6.89 0.75
CA HIS A 137 14.35 -7.30 2.06
C HIS A 137 13.63 -6.58 3.21
N TYR A 138 13.44 -5.25 3.11
CA TYR A 138 12.70 -4.48 4.10
C TYR A 138 11.24 -4.93 4.26
N TYR A 139 10.53 -5.22 3.15
CA TYR A 139 9.14 -5.67 3.20
C TYR A 139 8.97 -7.09 3.72
N LYS A 140 9.95 -7.99 3.51
CA LYS A 140 10.00 -9.29 4.18
C LYS A 140 10.12 -9.12 5.69
N LYS A 141 11.04 -8.27 6.16
CA LYS A 141 11.23 -7.99 7.59
C LYS A 141 9.97 -7.40 8.25
N THR A 142 9.26 -6.52 7.54
CA THR A 142 8.03 -5.88 8.04
C THR A 142 6.76 -6.71 7.80
N LYS A 143 6.88 -7.97 7.35
CA LYS A 143 5.75 -8.90 7.08
C LYS A 143 4.69 -8.37 6.11
N LYS A 144 5.05 -7.41 5.25
CA LYS A 144 4.17 -6.90 4.19
C LYS A 144 4.19 -7.78 2.94
N LEU A 145 5.16 -8.68 2.84
CA LEU A 145 5.39 -9.57 1.71
C LEU A 145 5.76 -10.96 2.24
N PRO A 146 5.34 -12.05 1.58
CA PRO A 146 5.74 -13.39 1.99
C PRO A 146 7.26 -13.57 1.93
N PRO A 147 7.85 -14.37 2.84
CA PRO A 147 9.30 -14.55 2.93
C PRO A 147 9.90 -15.19 1.66
N VAL A 148 9.10 -16.01 0.98
CA VAL A 148 9.44 -16.72 -0.27
C VAL A 148 9.57 -15.78 -1.47
N TRP A 149 9.02 -14.56 -1.39
CA TRP A 149 9.00 -13.65 -2.54
C TRP A 149 10.42 -13.32 -3.02
N LYS A 150 10.69 -13.50 -4.31
CA LYS A 150 11.98 -13.17 -4.93
C LYS A 150 11.75 -12.40 -6.22
N TYR A 151 12.57 -11.38 -6.43
CA TYR A 151 12.61 -10.67 -7.70
C TYR A 151 13.48 -11.46 -8.67
N GLU A 152 12.87 -11.97 -9.75
CA GLU A 152 13.59 -12.63 -10.82
C GLU A 152 13.63 -11.71 -12.04
N SER A 153 14.85 -11.47 -12.51
CA SER A 153 15.11 -10.44 -13.51
C SER A 153 14.57 -10.83 -14.89
N THR A 154 14.55 -12.12 -15.21
CA THR A 154 14.03 -12.72 -16.45
C THR A 154 12.50 -12.71 -16.49
N THR A 155 11.86 -12.90 -15.33
CA THR A 155 10.40 -12.90 -15.15
C THR A 155 9.92 -11.53 -14.67
N ALA A 156 10.40 -10.46 -15.31
CA ALA A 156 9.90 -9.11 -15.04
C ALA A 156 8.48 -8.88 -15.63
N ASN A 157 7.82 -9.94 -16.09
CA ASN A 157 6.38 -9.95 -16.28
C ASN A 157 5.77 -10.24 -14.90
N ILE A 158 5.22 -9.21 -14.27
CA ILE A 158 4.70 -9.22 -12.91
C ILE A 158 3.67 -10.35 -12.81
N SER A 159 4.09 -11.52 -12.32
CA SER A 159 3.17 -12.54 -11.80
C SER A 159 2.63 -12.03 -10.46
N CYS A 160 1.80 -11.00 -10.53
CA CYS A 160 0.64 -10.89 -9.65
C CYS A 160 -0.54 -11.46 -10.41
N ARG A 161 -0.44 -12.76 -10.69
CA ARG A 161 -1.61 -13.62 -10.73
C ARG A 161 -1.63 -14.28 -9.36
N LEU A 162 -2.25 -13.59 -8.41
CA LEU A 162 -2.85 -14.26 -7.27
C LEU A 162 -4.35 -14.12 -7.53
N GLU A 163 -5.01 -15.27 -7.57
CA GLU A 163 -6.46 -15.44 -7.74
C GLU A 163 -7.25 -14.68 -6.68
#